data_AF-A0A1V5BPB7-F1
#
_entry.id   AF-A0A1V5BPB7-F1
#
_cell.length_a   1.000
_cell.length_b   1.000
_cell.length_c   1.000
_cell.angle_alpha   90.00
_cell.angle_beta   90.00
_cell.angle_gamma   90.00
#
_symmetry.space_group_name_H-M   'P 1'
#
loop_
_entity.id
_entity.type
_entity.pdbx_description
1 polymer ?
#
loop_
_entity_poly.entity_id
_entity_poly.type
_entity_poly.pdbx_seq_one_letter_code
_entity_poly.pdbx_strand_id
1 'polypeptide(L)'
;MNKGSTAYTLPNLDQDSEEFLTPLLGADDESVKTSGVIRPGIMVLKKGCSPADVERYNELLSQGLSWTDMEKEFGDRLIPQNVDYFTANRHDCINPANADLVRKLYADPDGKIRSIPVYFAMNEWWNIIPHRLCCYGSTRGLKHRSSFEYERDDGGRITDYRMVCETPEELEAGKKLFGGRGWIRKPCDPESCTEYQKEECRFSSRIYFMIPGIKGMGSWVIPTKSWYSIKRLKKTLRDVYQITNGRIAYLLHKGETIFMLRKVKATVPCIDWEKGETKMRQQYLIDLDVVVDPLEVARDYSVERVLEKGRRAFTMLTAGSDHFETAPQPESQVETDSFSPYKEQESQAASGTTDTNREQPPDKQERPPRTGEPEQQKGCEAPKNGNGRKEMDQDQKLAITKMASRYRIQEDVLARVLAGVKYHDEAAKVINELNKGDISRFLPTPPV
;
A
#
# COMPACT_ATOMS: atom_id res chain seq x y z
N MET A 1 -42.75 23.87 -28.76
CA MET A 1 -41.34 24.24 -28.54
C MET A 1 -41.13 24.37 -27.04
N ASN A 2 -40.45 23.41 -26.39
CA ASN A 2 -40.11 23.51 -24.97
C ASN A 2 -38.61 23.78 -24.81
N LYS A 3 -38.24 24.52 -23.76
CA LYS A 3 -36.84 24.81 -23.43
C LYS A 3 -36.16 23.51 -23.03
N GLY A 4 -34.96 23.26 -23.56
CA GLY A 4 -34.25 22.02 -23.34
C GLY A 4 -33.90 21.80 -21.88
N SER A 5 -34.00 20.56 -21.41
CA SER A 5 -33.41 20.14 -20.15
C SER A 5 -31.89 20.27 -20.27
N THR A 6 -31.31 21.30 -19.64
CA THR A 6 -29.87 21.42 -19.49
C THR A 6 -29.42 20.38 -18.48
N ALA A 7 -29.12 19.17 -18.97
CA ALA A 7 -28.27 18.26 -18.22
C ALA A 7 -27.00 19.02 -17.83
N TYR A 8 -26.70 19.06 -16.54
CA TYR A 8 -25.44 19.59 -16.04
C TYR A 8 -24.33 18.60 -16.39
N THR A 9 -23.90 18.63 -17.65
CA THR A 9 -22.60 18.13 -18.06
C THR A 9 -21.57 18.93 -17.28
N LEU A 10 -21.06 18.34 -16.19
CA LEU A 10 -19.88 18.88 -15.52
C LEU A 10 -18.80 19.01 -16.59
N PRO A 11 -18.23 20.21 -16.81
CA PRO A 11 -17.05 20.32 -17.66
C PRO A 11 -15.93 19.47 -17.04
N ASN A 12 -14.94 19.08 -17.84
CA ASN A 12 -13.79 18.34 -17.32
C ASN A 12 -13.18 19.09 -16.14
N LEU A 13 -13.40 18.55 -14.94
CA LEU A 13 -12.79 19.01 -13.71
C LEU A 13 -11.38 18.43 -13.70
N ASP A 14 -10.39 19.28 -13.95
CA ASP A 14 -8.99 18.93 -13.77
C ASP A 14 -8.79 18.40 -12.34
N GLN A 15 -7.97 17.35 -12.18
CA GLN A 15 -7.97 16.54 -10.95
C GLN A 15 -7.59 17.31 -9.68
N ASP A 16 -6.98 18.50 -9.83
CA ASP A 16 -6.66 19.43 -8.75
C ASP A 16 -7.91 20.08 -8.10
N SER A 17 -9.09 19.91 -8.69
CA SER A 17 -10.35 20.51 -8.20
C SER A 17 -11.14 19.65 -7.19
N GLU A 18 -10.79 18.36 -7.01
CA GLU A 18 -11.33 17.54 -5.91
C GLU A 18 -10.69 17.82 -4.54
N GLU A 19 -9.72 18.74 -4.43
CA GLU A 19 -9.19 19.18 -3.13
C GLU A 19 -10.24 19.97 -2.30
N PHE A 20 -11.25 20.57 -2.95
CA PHE A 20 -12.32 21.27 -2.25
C PHE A 20 -13.28 20.30 -1.57
N LEU A 21 -13.19 20.26 -0.23
CA LEU A 21 -13.91 19.37 0.70
C LEU A 21 -13.27 17.99 0.94
N THR A 22 -11.95 17.95 1.17
CA THR A 22 -11.48 17.08 2.26
C THR A 22 -12.15 17.55 3.57
N PRO A 23 -12.95 16.71 4.27
CA PRO A 23 -13.57 17.10 5.52
C PRO A 23 -12.52 17.23 6.63
N LEU A 24 -12.94 17.68 7.82
CA LEU A 24 -12.10 17.87 9.02
C LEU A 24 -11.23 16.65 9.43
N LEU A 25 -11.53 15.47 8.90
CA LEU A 25 -10.83 14.20 9.13
C LEU A 25 -9.69 13.93 8.11
N GLY A 26 -9.48 14.83 7.14
CA GLY A 26 -8.44 14.73 6.12
C GLY A 26 -8.60 13.54 5.17
N ALA A 27 -7.49 13.17 4.53
CA ALA A 27 -7.31 11.91 3.80
C ALA A 27 -6.40 10.96 4.63
N ASP A 28 -6.60 10.94 5.95
CA ASP A 28 -5.65 10.39 6.91
C ASP A 28 -5.54 8.85 6.91
N ASP A 29 -4.49 8.36 7.59
CA ASP A 29 -4.10 6.95 7.82
C ASP A 29 -5.17 6.20 8.65
N GLU A 30 -6.39 6.02 8.10
CA GLU A 30 -7.50 5.26 8.72
C GLU A 30 -7.05 3.83 8.98
N SER A 31 -6.60 3.58 10.22
CA SER A 31 -6.12 2.27 10.63
C SER A 31 -7.26 1.25 10.56
N VAL A 32 -7.21 0.38 9.53
CA VAL A 32 -8.26 -0.59 9.17
C VAL A 32 -8.95 -1.17 10.40
N LYS A 33 -10.20 -0.75 10.62
CA LYS A 33 -10.98 -1.02 11.83
C LYS A 33 -10.97 -2.50 12.15
N THR A 34 -10.24 -2.88 13.21
CA THR A 34 -9.97 -4.28 13.53
C THR A 34 -11.06 -4.84 14.44
N SER A 35 -11.78 -5.89 14.00
CA SER A 35 -12.77 -6.61 14.83
C SER A 35 -12.15 -7.68 15.74
N GLY A 36 -10.99 -8.21 15.37
CA GLY A 36 -10.24 -9.15 16.21
C GLY A 36 -8.88 -9.54 15.65
N VAL A 37 -8.02 -10.04 16.53
CA VAL A 37 -6.65 -10.48 16.23
C VAL A 37 -6.61 -12.01 16.20
N ILE A 38 -6.05 -12.56 15.13
CA ILE A 38 -5.61 -13.97 15.10
C ILE A 38 -4.09 -13.97 15.20
N ARG A 39 -3.58 -14.65 16.22
CA ARG A 39 -2.15 -14.72 16.51
C ARG A 39 -1.51 -15.83 15.66
N PRO A 40 -0.33 -15.61 15.05
CA PRO A 40 0.30 -16.57 14.11
C PRO A 40 1.03 -17.75 14.80
N GLY A 41 0.82 -17.93 16.10
CA GLY A 41 1.48 -18.92 16.96
C GLY A 41 1.01 -18.75 18.40
N ILE A 42 1.88 -19.06 19.37
CA ILE A 42 1.63 -18.92 20.82
C ILE A 42 2.78 -18.20 21.52
N MET A 43 2.53 -17.70 22.73
CA MET A 43 3.58 -17.38 23.71
C MET A 43 3.80 -18.59 24.62
N VAL A 44 5.03 -18.81 25.12
CA VAL A 44 5.38 -19.84 26.10
C VAL A 44 6.50 -19.37 27.04
N LEU A 45 6.64 -19.98 28.21
CA LEU A 45 7.81 -19.76 29.05
C LEU A 45 9.10 -20.30 28.41
N LYS A 46 10.19 -19.58 28.65
CA LYS A 46 11.56 -19.95 28.31
C LYS A 46 11.96 -21.22 29.08
N LYS A 47 12.77 -22.09 28.46
CA LYS A 47 13.31 -23.28 29.13
C LYS A 47 14.14 -22.86 30.35
N GLY A 48 13.87 -23.44 31.51
CA GLY A 48 14.58 -23.15 32.77
C GLY A 48 13.90 -22.17 33.72
N CYS A 49 12.67 -21.73 33.45
CA CYS A 49 11.84 -21.04 34.46
C CYS A 49 11.55 -21.96 35.67
N SER A 50 11.19 -21.36 36.81
CA SER A 50 10.93 -22.13 38.05
C SER A 50 9.64 -22.97 37.95
N PRO A 51 9.49 -24.04 38.76
CA PRO A 51 8.25 -24.81 38.81
C PRO A 51 7.02 -23.93 39.15
N ALA A 52 7.19 -22.96 40.05
CA ALA A 52 6.15 -22.01 40.42
C ALA A 52 5.75 -21.09 39.23
N ASP A 53 6.70 -20.64 38.41
CA ASP A 53 6.39 -19.89 37.19
C ASP A 53 5.56 -20.73 36.21
N VAL A 54 5.87 -22.03 36.07
CA VAL A 54 5.17 -22.95 35.17
C VAL A 54 3.75 -23.24 35.67
N GLU A 55 3.58 -23.46 36.97
CA GLU A 55 2.27 -23.63 37.60
C GLU A 55 1.40 -22.37 37.42
N ARG A 56 1.96 -21.20 37.76
CA ARG A 56 1.31 -19.89 37.59
C ARG A 56 0.97 -19.58 36.13
N TYR A 57 1.85 -19.91 35.20
CA TYR A 57 1.60 -19.77 33.76
C TYR A 57 0.42 -20.64 33.29
N ASN A 58 0.32 -21.89 33.77
CA ASN A 58 -0.79 -22.78 33.44
C ASN A 58 -2.10 -22.32 34.09
N GLU A 59 -2.06 -21.80 35.32
CA GLU A 59 -3.19 -21.16 36.00
C GLU A 59 -3.76 -20.01 35.14
N LEU A 60 -2.91 -19.08 34.72
CA LEU A 60 -3.26 -17.92 33.90
C LEU A 60 -3.79 -18.31 32.50
N LEU A 61 -3.23 -19.36 31.89
CA LEU A 61 -3.78 -19.94 30.66
C LEU A 61 -5.18 -20.51 30.87
N SER A 62 -5.43 -21.20 31.99
CA SER A 62 -6.76 -21.77 32.30
C SER A 62 -7.82 -20.69 32.58
N GLN A 63 -7.41 -19.56 33.14
CA GLN A 63 -8.22 -18.35 33.30
C GLN A 63 -8.43 -17.60 31.97
N GLY A 64 -7.66 -17.93 30.94
CA GLY A 64 -7.78 -17.40 29.59
C GLY A 64 -7.20 -15.99 29.41
N LEU A 65 -6.28 -15.55 30.29
CA LEU A 65 -5.76 -14.18 30.30
C LEU A 65 -5.10 -13.78 28.97
N SER A 66 -5.06 -12.46 28.70
CA SER A 66 -4.37 -11.94 27.53
C SER A 66 -2.85 -12.09 27.68
N TRP A 67 -2.16 -12.45 26.59
CA TRP A 67 -0.70 -12.54 26.63
C TRP A 67 -0.03 -11.19 26.92
N THR A 68 -0.68 -10.06 26.63
CA THR A 68 -0.16 -8.72 26.97
C THR A 68 -0.26 -8.42 28.47
N ASP A 69 -1.07 -9.16 29.23
CA ASP A 69 -1.04 -9.14 30.69
C ASP A 69 0.00 -10.13 31.23
N MET A 70 0.11 -11.32 30.64
CA MET A 70 1.17 -12.28 30.96
C MET A 70 2.58 -11.74 30.67
N GLU A 71 2.76 -10.91 29.64
CA GLU A 71 4.00 -10.18 29.33
C GLU A 71 4.41 -9.23 30.47
N LYS A 72 3.47 -8.70 31.26
CA LYS A 72 3.76 -7.84 32.43
C LYS A 72 4.24 -8.64 33.64
N GLU A 73 3.71 -9.87 33.83
CA GLU A 73 4.05 -10.74 34.96
C GLU A 73 5.33 -11.55 34.70
N PHE A 74 5.55 -12.00 33.46
CA PHE A 74 6.69 -12.84 33.10
C PHE A 74 7.86 -12.09 32.47
N GLY A 75 7.64 -10.98 31.77
CA GLY A 75 8.71 -10.23 31.09
C GLY A 75 9.44 -11.05 30.02
N ASP A 76 10.77 -10.97 29.97
CA ASP A 76 11.64 -11.68 29.02
C ASP A 76 11.56 -13.22 29.13
N ARG A 77 11.01 -13.72 30.24
CA ARG A 77 10.77 -15.14 30.49
C ARG A 77 9.68 -15.70 29.57
N LEU A 78 8.80 -14.87 29.01
CA LEU A 78 7.74 -15.25 28.08
C LEU A 78 8.16 -14.96 26.63
N ILE A 79 8.25 -16.00 25.81
CA ILE A 79 8.80 -15.92 24.44
C ILE A 79 7.80 -16.43 23.38
N PRO A 80 7.77 -15.85 22.17
CA PRO A 80 6.92 -16.32 21.09
C PRO A 80 7.43 -17.64 20.49
N GLN A 81 6.59 -18.67 20.46
CA GLN A 81 6.86 -19.95 19.82
C GLN A 81 6.19 -20.06 18.45
N ASN A 82 6.99 -20.48 17.45
CA ASN A 82 6.50 -20.83 16.14
C ASN A 82 5.91 -22.25 16.14
N VAL A 83 4.59 -22.34 16.04
CA VAL A 83 3.80 -23.59 16.01
C VAL A 83 3.08 -23.77 14.67
N ASP A 84 2.46 -24.93 14.46
CA ASP A 84 1.77 -25.35 13.23
C ASP A 84 0.36 -24.75 13.06
N TYR A 85 -0.15 -23.99 14.02
CA TYR A 85 -1.52 -23.44 14.03
C TYR A 85 -1.58 -21.93 14.29
N PHE A 86 -2.77 -21.36 14.06
CA PHE A 86 -3.19 -20.02 14.45
C PHE A 86 -3.96 -20.06 15.78
N THR A 87 -3.85 -18.99 16.58
CA THR A 87 -4.56 -18.87 17.86
C THR A 87 -5.52 -17.68 17.81
N ALA A 88 -6.82 -17.92 18.03
CA ALA A 88 -7.81 -16.87 18.25
C ALA A 88 -8.18 -16.84 19.73
N ASN A 89 -7.99 -15.71 20.43
CA ASN A 89 -8.30 -15.56 21.86
C ASN A 89 -9.52 -14.67 22.08
N ARG A 90 -10.23 -14.86 23.20
CA ARG A 90 -11.39 -14.00 23.57
C ARG A 90 -11.00 -12.54 23.77
N HIS A 91 -9.91 -12.29 24.48
CA HIS A 91 -9.36 -10.95 24.73
C HIS A 91 -8.73 -10.28 23.49
N ASP A 92 -8.47 -11.05 22.43
CA ASP A 92 -7.98 -10.53 21.15
C ASP A 92 -9.09 -9.97 20.26
N CYS A 93 -10.37 -10.01 20.67
CA CYS A 93 -11.53 -9.65 19.87
C CYS A 93 -12.39 -8.57 20.53
N ILE A 94 -12.93 -7.62 19.75
CA ILE A 94 -13.90 -6.62 20.25
C ILE A 94 -15.17 -7.31 20.76
N ASN A 95 -15.59 -8.39 20.08
CA ASN A 95 -16.62 -9.30 20.57
C ASN A 95 -15.95 -10.65 20.92
N PRO A 96 -15.78 -11.00 22.20
CA PRO A 96 -15.18 -12.26 22.62
C PRO A 96 -15.82 -13.51 22.00
N ALA A 97 -17.13 -13.52 21.78
CA ALA A 97 -17.84 -14.66 21.20
C ALA A 97 -17.46 -14.94 19.73
N ASN A 98 -16.88 -13.97 19.02
CA ASN A 98 -16.35 -14.21 17.69
C ASN A 98 -15.13 -15.15 17.70
N ALA A 99 -14.32 -15.16 18.77
CA ALA A 99 -13.20 -16.10 18.92
C ALA A 99 -13.70 -17.54 19.09
N ASP A 100 -14.80 -17.74 19.84
CA ASP A 100 -15.47 -19.04 19.96
C ASP A 100 -16.07 -19.49 18.64
N LEU A 101 -16.67 -18.56 17.87
CA LEU A 101 -17.27 -18.86 16.57
C LEU A 101 -16.20 -19.23 15.52
N VAL A 102 -15.07 -18.53 15.48
CA VAL A 102 -13.92 -18.90 14.62
C VAL A 102 -13.40 -20.30 14.97
N ARG A 103 -13.23 -20.62 16.26
CA ARG A 103 -12.86 -22.00 16.69
C ARG A 103 -13.92 -23.01 16.28
N LYS A 104 -15.21 -22.73 16.49
CA LYS A 104 -16.32 -23.64 16.16
C LYS A 104 -16.43 -23.95 14.66
N LEU A 105 -16.08 -22.99 13.79
CA LEU A 105 -16.19 -23.14 12.34
C LEU A 105 -14.91 -23.68 11.69
N TYR A 106 -13.72 -23.36 12.23
CA TYR A 106 -12.44 -23.52 11.52
C TYR A 106 -11.32 -24.17 12.34
N ALA A 107 -11.61 -24.75 13.51
CA ALA A 107 -10.67 -25.65 14.18
C ALA A 107 -10.72 -27.05 13.55
N ASP A 108 -9.53 -27.64 13.38
CA ASP A 108 -9.35 -29.05 13.07
C ASP A 108 -9.85 -29.93 14.25
N PRO A 109 -10.03 -31.26 14.08
CA PRO A 109 -10.50 -32.15 15.15
C PRO A 109 -9.64 -32.19 16.43
N ASP A 110 -8.39 -31.68 16.40
CA ASP A 110 -7.56 -31.52 17.60
C ASP A 110 -7.68 -30.12 18.27
N GLY A 111 -8.69 -29.34 17.89
CA GLY A 111 -9.04 -28.03 18.45
C GLY A 111 -8.19 -26.87 17.94
N LYS A 112 -7.26 -27.10 17.00
CA LYS A 112 -6.32 -26.09 16.49
C LYS A 112 -6.74 -25.60 15.11
N ILE A 113 -6.52 -24.31 14.83
CA ILE A 113 -6.88 -23.70 13.55
C ILE A 113 -5.65 -23.70 12.64
N ARG A 114 -5.53 -24.62 11.67
CA ARG A 114 -4.40 -24.62 10.70
C ARG A 114 -4.70 -23.93 9.38
N SER A 115 -5.98 -23.86 9.01
CA SER A 115 -6.49 -23.21 7.80
C SER A 115 -7.66 -22.31 8.14
N ILE A 116 -7.78 -21.16 7.47
CA ILE A 116 -8.87 -20.19 7.66
C ILE A 116 -9.33 -19.72 6.27
N PRO A 117 -10.59 -19.92 5.86
CA PRO A 117 -11.11 -19.29 4.65
C PRO A 117 -11.27 -17.80 4.91
N VAL A 118 -10.77 -16.97 4.00
CA VAL A 118 -10.76 -15.51 4.16
C VAL A 118 -11.23 -14.82 2.91
N TYR A 119 -11.72 -13.59 3.00
CA TYR A 119 -11.90 -12.72 1.84
C TYR A 119 -11.41 -11.31 2.17
N PHE A 120 -11.12 -10.51 1.15
CA PHE A 120 -10.54 -9.17 1.33
C PHE A 120 -11.58 -8.09 1.01
N ALA A 121 -11.52 -6.96 1.73
CA ALA A 121 -12.41 -5.82 1.54
C ALA A 121 -11.83 -4.76 0.57
N MET A 122 -10.57 -4.92 0.16
CA MET A 122 -9.76 -3.96 -0.60
C MET A 122 -9.15 -4.66 -1.83
N ASN A 123 -8.79 -3.92 -2.88
CA ASN A 123 -8.11 -4.48 -4.06
C ASN A 123 -6.58 -4.36 -3.96
N GLU A 124 -6.13 -3.36 -3.22
CA GLU A 124 -4.76 -2.90 -3.11
C GLU A 124 -4.00 -3.86 -2.19
N TRP A 125 -3.15 -4.70 -2.77
CA TRP A 125 -2.41 -5.69 -1.97
C TRP A 125 -1.58 -5.04 -0.85
N TRP A 126 -1.15 -3.78 -0.99
CA TRP A 126 -0.44 -3.03 0.06
C TRP A 126 -1.34 -2.59 1.23
N ASN A 127 -2.64 -2.39 1.01
CA ASN A 127 -3.63 -2.15 2.07
C ASN A 127 -4.06 -3.45 2.76
N ILE A 128 -4.01 -4.58 2.05
CA ILE A 128 -4.24 -5.93 2.60
C ILE A 128 -3.07 -6.38 3.48
N ILE A 129 -1.82 -6.18 3.03
CA ILE A 129 -0.59 -6.54 3.75
C ILE A 129 0.37 -5.33 3.93
N PRO A 130 -0.02 -4.29 4.69
CA PRO A 130 0.88 -3.20 5.03
C PRO A 130 2.06 -3.73 5.84
N HIS A 131 3.26 -3.31 5.46
CA HIS A 131 4.52 -3.82 5.97
C HIS A 131 5.59 -2.71 5.96
N ARG A 132 6.36 -2.62 7.04
CA ARG A 132 7.41 -1.61 7.22
C ARG A 132 8.41 -2.05 8.28
N LEU A 133 9.62 -1.50 8.24
CA LEU A 133 10.51 -1.51 9.40
C LEU A 133 9.94 -0.57 10.47
N CYS A 134 10.01 -0.95 11.73
CA CYS A 134 9.60 -0.11 12.86
C CYS A 134 10.55 -0.30 14.04
N CYS A 135 10.97 0.82 14.64
CA CYS A 135 11.66 0.88 15.92
C CYS A 135 10.73 1.51 16.97
N TYR A 136 10.60 0.90 18.14
CA TYR A 136 9.78 1.40 19.24
C TYR A 136 10.67 1.74 20.44
N GLY A 137 10.50 2.93 21.00
CA GLY A 137 11.23 3.40 22.18
C GLY A 137 10.48 3.07 23.48
N SER A 138 11.22 2.72 24.54
CA SER A 138 10.72 2.12 25.78
C SER A 138 9.63 2.90 26.52
N THR A 139 9.55 4.23 26.33
CA THR A 139 8.62 5.13 27.03
C THR A 139 7.76 6.03 26.14
N ARG A 140 8.08 6.17 24.84
CA ARG A 140 7.41 7.14 23.93
C ARG A 140 6.72 6.50 22.72
N GLY A 141 6.63 5.16 22.65
CA GLY A 141 5.94 4.45 21.59
C GLY A 141 6.79 4.32 20.32
N LEU A 142 6.23 4.59 19.14
CA LEU A 142 6.93 4.44 17.87
C LEU A 142 8.03 5.51 17.74
N LYS A 143 9.30 5.07 17.65
CA LYS A 143 10.48 5.92 17.52
C LYS A 143 10.78 6.26 16.06
N HIS A 144 10.76 5.24 15.19
CA HIS A 144 10.98 5.37 13.74
C HIS A 144 10.11 4.38 12.96
N ARG A 145 9.68 4.75 11.76
CA ARG A 145 9.04 3.83 10.78
C ARG A 145 9.65 4.02 9.39
N SER A 146 9.81 2.94 8.62
CA SER A 146 10.11 3.08 7.19
C SER A 146 8.84 3.44 6.41
N SER A 147 8.97 4.34 5.45
CA SER A 147 7.98 4.65 4.41
C SER A 147 8.68 4.69 3.05
N PHE A 148 7.94 4.98 1.98
CA PHE A 148 8.48 5.23 0.65
C PHE A 148 8.08 6.61 0.17
N GLU A 149 9.03 7.33 -0.41
CA GLU A 149 8.75 8.50 -1.24
C GLU A 149 8.77 8.06 -2.71
N TYR A 150 7.84 8.60 -3.48
CA TYR A 150 7.64 8.30 -4.90
C TYR A 150 7.88 9.57 -5.70
N GLU A 151 8.84 9.53 -6.60
CA GLU A 151 9.05 10.57 -7.61
C GLU A 151 8.02 10.38 -8.73
N ARG A 152 7.56 11.48 -9.34
CA ARG A 152 6.56 11.44 -10.42
C ARG A 152 6.98 12.33 -11.59
N ASP A 153 6.59 11.92 -12.80
CA ASP A 153 6.65 12.78 -13.98
C ASP A 153 5.52 13.82 -14.01
N ASP A 154 5.59 14.77 -14.95
CA ASP A 154 4.55 15.78 -15.19
C ASP A 154 3.18 15.17 -15.57
N GLY A 155 3.15 13.89 -15.93
CA GLY A 155 1.94 13.09 -16.16
C GLY A 155 1.45 12.32 -14.93
N GLY A 156 1.99 12.62 -13.75
CA GLY A 156 1.64 12.01 -12.46
C GLY A 156 2.09 10.56 -12.28
N ARG A 157 2.84 9.98 -13.22
CA ARG A 157 3.27 8.56 -13.16
C ARG A 157 4.49 8.43 -12.28
N ILE A 158 4.54 7.37 -11.47
CA ILE A 158 5.69 7.09 -10.61
C ILE A 158 6.90 6.73 -11.47
N THR A 159 7.96 7.53 -11.40
CA THR A 159 9.21 7.38 -12.17
C THR A 159 10.27 6.62 -11.38
N ASP A 160 10.45 6.98 -10.10
CA ASP A 160 11.35 6.31 -9.16
C ASP A 160 10.77 6.28 -7.74
N TYR A 161 11.37 5.54 -6.82
CA TYR A 161 10.97 5.48 -5.42
C TYR A 161 12.14 5.18 -4.49
N ARG A 162 12.18 5.89 -3.35
CA ARG A 162 13.22 5.73 -2.33
C ARG A 162 12.62 5.39 -0.97
N MET A 163 13.32 4.58 -0.18
CA MET A 163 12.91 4.28 1.19
C MET A 163 13.33 5.43 2.13
N VAL A 164 12.40 5.89 2.96
CA VAL A 164 12.64 6.95 3.94
C VAL A 164 12.33 6.50 5.36
N CYS A 165 13.08 7.03 6.31
CA CYS A 165 12.92 6.82 7.74
C CYS A 165 12.14 8.01 8.29
N GLU A 166 10.89 7.78 8.67
CA GLU A 166 10.03 8.77 9.28
C GLU A 166 10.17 8.70 10.81
N THR A 167 10.50 9.84 11.42
CA THR A 167 10.63 10.03 12.87
C THR A 167 9.58 11.03 13.32
N PRO A 168 8.79 10.78 14.38
CA PRO A 168 7.81 11.76 14.86
C PRO A 168 8.51 13.05 15.29
N GLU A 169 7.92 14.20 14.97
CA GLU A 169 8.40 15.48 15.45
C GLU A 169 8.32 15.62 16.98
N GLU A 170 9.26 16.37 17.55
CA GLU A 170 9.19 16.78 18.94
C GLU A 170 8.14 17.87 19.12
N LEU A 171 7.36 17.80 20.21
CA LEU A 171 6.28 18.74 20.47
C LEU A 171 6.76 19.90 21.35
N GLU A 172 6.48 21.12 20.90
CA GLU A 172 6.59 22.32 21.74
C GLU A 172 5.62 22.22 22.92
N ALA A 173 6.14 22.34 24.15
CA ALA A 173 5.34 22.23 25.36
C ALA A 173 4.27 23.34 25.43
N GLY A 174 3.04 22.97 25.78
CA GLY A 174 1.90 23.89 25.89
C GLY A 174 1.13 24.15 24.57
N LYS A 175 1.68 23.79 23.41
CA LYS A 175 1.03 23.94 22.10
C LYS A 175 0.18 22.71 21.77
N LYS A 176 -1.07 22.93 21.37
CA LYS A 176 -1.94 21.88 20.80
C LYS A 176 -1.73 21.84 19.29
N LEU A 177 -1.44 20.67 18.74
CA LEU A 177 -1.46 20.44 17.29
C LEU A 177 -2.78 19.76 16.90
N PHE A 178 -3.38 20.25 15.82
CA PHE A 178 -4.46 19.56 15.11
C PHE A 178 -3.83 18.61 14.06
N GLY A 179 -4.50 17.50 13.72
CA GLY A 179 -3.94 16.46 12.83
C GLY A 179 -2.83 15.58 13.45
N GLY A 180 -2.42 15.82 14.70
CA GLY A 180 -1.44 14.98 15.40
C GLY A 180 -0.01 15.54 15.39
N ARG A 181 0.98 14.76 14.94
CA ARG A 181 2.39 15.17 14.85
C ARG A 181 2.89 15.04 13.42
N GLY A 182 3.73 15.97 12.98
CA GLY A 182 4.48 15.83 11.74
C GLY A 182 5.57 14.76 11.83
N TRP A 183 6.23 14.52 10.68
CA TRP A 183 7.16 13.43 10.48
C TRP A 183 8.44 13.92 9.80
N ILE A 184 9.54 13.95 10.55
CA ILE A 184 10.86 14.23 10.01
C ILE A 184 11.30 13.04 9.15
N ARG A 185 11.54 13.28 7.86
CA ARG A 185 12.03 12.26 6.92
C ARG A 185 13.54 12.35 6.71
N LYS A 186 14.17 11.19 6.63
CA LYS A 186 15.59 11.01 6.25
C LYS A 186 15.73 9.79 5.33
N PRO A 187 16.80 9.63 4.54
CA PRO A 187 17.04 8.38 3.81
C PRO A 187 17.02 7.16 4.74
N CYS A 188 16.40 6.06 4.32
CA CYS A 188 16.42 4.80 5.07
C CYS A 188 17.32 3.79 4.36
N ASP A 189 18.54 3.66 4.88
CA ASP A 189 19.43 2.54 4.59
C ASP A 189 19.54 1.63 5.83
N PRO A 190 19.02 0.39 5.79
CA PRO A 190 19.18 -0.57 6.88
C PRO A 190 20.64 -0.98 7.13
N GLU A 191 21.53 -0.89 6.15
CA GLU A 191 22.92 -1.38 6.26
C GLU A 191 23.75 -0.44 7.16
N SER A 192 23.61 0.88 7.02
CA SER A 192 24.21 1.88 7.92
C SER A 192 23.36 2.26 9.15
N CYS A 193 22.10 1.82 9.26
CA CYS A 193 21.22 2.20 10.38
C CYS A 193 21.55 1.47 11.68
N THR A 194 22.11 2.20 12.66
CA THR A 194 22.43 1.72 14.02
C THR A 194 21.28 0.94 14.69
N GLU A 195 20.05 1.45 14.65
CA GLU A 195 18.88 0.79 15.24
C GLU A 195 18.53 -0.53 14.53
N TYR A 196 18.78 -0.64 13.22
CA TYR A 196 18.56 -1.90 12.49
C TYR A 196 19.66 -2.92 12.82
N GLN A 197 20.92 -2.50 12.83
CA GLN A 197 22.07 -3.36 13.17
C GLN A 197 22.04 -3.88 14.62
N LYS A 198 21.38 -3.16 15.55
CA LYS A 198 21.12 -3.61 16.93
C LYS A 198 19.85 -4.48 17.09
N GLU A 199 19.17 -4.81 15.99
CA GLU A 199 17.82 -5.39 15.98
C GLU A 199 16.75 -4.58 16.76
N GLU A 200 16.94 -3.28 17.01
CA GLU A 200 15.92 -2.42 17.63
C GLU A 200 14.83 -2.03 16.61
N CYS A 201 15.20 -1.86 15.34
CA CYS A 201 14.31 -1.64 14.21
C CYS A 201 14.04 -2.97 13.52
N ARG A 202 12.79 -3.47 13.56
CA ARG A 202 12.43 -4.80 13.01
C ARG A 202 11.31 -4.70 11.97
N PHE A 203 11.30 -5.65 11.03
CA PHE A 203 10.18 -5.83 10.10
C PHE A 203 8.87 -6.11 10.86
N SER A 204 7.83 -5.36 10.51
CA SER A 204 6.51 -5.41 11.13
C SER A 204 5.44 -5.31 10.05
N SER A 205 4.49 -6.24 10.05
CA SER A 205 3.39 -6.28 9.09
C SER A 205 2.09 -6.76 9.75
N ARG A 206 0.98 -6.42 9.11
CA ARG A 206 -0.38 -6.89 9.44
C ARG A 206 -0.99 -7.46 8.17
N ILE A 207 -1.70 -8.57 8.29
CA ILE A 207 -2.53 -9.14 7.23
C ILE A 207 -3.98 -8.84 7.60
N TYR A 208 -4.66 -7.97 6.86
CA TYR A 208 -6.06 -7.61 7.09
C TYR A 208 -6.98 -8.42 6.18
N PHE A 209 -8.05 -8.98 6.74
CA PHE A 209 -9.00 -9.84 6.02
C PHE A 209 -10.35 -9.91 6.72
N MET A 210 -11.33 -10.50 6.07
CA MET A 210 -12.63 -10.89 6.62
C MET A 210 -12.71 -12.42 6.68
N ILE A 211 -13.50 -12.96 7.62
CA ILE A 211 -13.73 -14.41 7.75
C ILE A 211 -15.23 -14.66 7.49
N PRO A 212 -15.62 -15.59 6.58
CA PRO A 212 -17.01 -15.95 6.36
C PRO A 212 -17.72 -16.39 7.66
N GLY A 213 -19.03 -16.19 7.72
CA GLY A 213 -19.86 -16.61 8.87
C GLY A 213 -19.66 -15.83 10.19
N ILE A 214 -18.63 -14.99 10.30
CA ILE A 214 -18.36 -14.19 11.50
C ILE A 214 -19.14 -12.87 11.49
N LYS A 215 -19.69 -12.46 12.64
CA LYS A 215 -20.48 -11.24 12.79
C LYS A 215 -19.61 -10.02 13.11
N GLY A 216 -19.71 -8.96 12.32
CA GLY A 216 -19.15 -7.64 12.63
C GLY A 216 -18.73 -6.85 11.40
N MET A 217 -18.68 -5.52 11.53
CA MET A 217 -18.13 -4.62 10.52
C MET A 217 -16.75 -4.11 10.96
N GLY A 218 -15.72 -4.82 10.51
CA GLY A 218 -14.31 -4.57 10.74
C GLY A 218 -13.48 -5.80 10.36
N SER A 219 -12.21 -5.60 9.97
CA SER A 219 -11.33 -6.67 9.54
C SER A 219 -10.78 -7.47 10.72
N TRP A 220 -10.57 -8.76 10.50
CA TRP A 220 -9.62 -9.54 11.27
C TRP A 220 -8.19 -9.18 10.87
N VAL A 221 -7.25 -9.32 11.81
CA VAL A 221 -5.84 -9.07 11.56
C VAL A 221 -4.95 -10.21 12.06
N ILE A 222 -3.95 -10.60 11.26
CA ILE A 222 -2.80 -11.38 11.74
C ILE A 222 -1.56 -10.47 11.74
N PRO A 223 -1.03 -10.06 12.92
CA PRO A 223 0.24 -9.36 13.01
C PRO A 223 1.39 -10.36 12.80
N THR A 224 2.40 -9.98 12.03
CA THR A 224 3.55 -10.85 11.75
C THR A 224 4.85 -10.07 11.56
N LYS A 225 5.96 -10.69 12.00
CA LYS A 225 7.34 -10.24 11.73
C LYS A 225 8.02 -11.12 10.67
N SER A 226 7.27 -12.01 10.00
CA SER A 226 7.80 -12.96 9.02
C SER A 226 7.84 -12.37 7.61
N TRP A 227 9.00 -11.83 7.22
CA TRP A 227 9.29 -11.37 5.85
C TRP A 227 8.90 -12.40 4.78
N TYR A 228 9.28 -13.67 4.99
CA TYR A 228 8.98 -14.75 4.05
C TYR A 228 7.48 -15.03 3.88
N SER A 229 6.69 -14.89 4.94
CA SER A 229 5.23 -15.03 4.85
C SER A 229 4.64 -13.91 3.99
N ILE A 230 5.00 -12.65 4.28
CA ILE A 230 4.51 -11.49 3.53
C ILE A 230 4.97 -11.50 2.07
N LYS A 231 6.19 -11.99 1.79
CA LYS A 231 6.69 -12.17 0.41
C LYS A 231 5.88 -13.21 -0.38
N ARG A 232 5.40 -14.29 0.26
CA ARG A 232 4.49 -15.27 -0.37
C ARG A 232 3.10 -14.67 -0.59
N LEU A 233 2.49 -14.09 0.45
CA LEU A 233 1.19 -13.42 0.37
C LEU A 233 1.16 -12.37 -0.74
N LYS A 234 2.20 -11.53 -0.84
CA LYS A 234 2.35 -10.53 -1.91
C LYS A 234 2.39 -11.16 -3.31
N LYS A 235 2.97 -12.36 -3.47
CA LYS A 235 2.93 -13.08 -4.74
C LYS A 235 1.50 -13.56 -5.05
N THR A 236 0.86 -14.32 -4.16
CA THR A 236 -0.51 -14.82 -4.40
C THR A 236 -1.48 -13.67 -4.70
N LEU A 237 -1.45 -12.59 -3.92
CA LEU A 237 -2.30 -11.42 -4.14
C LEU A 237 -2.04 -10.75 -5.50
N ARG A 238 -0.78 -10.63 -5.93
CA ARG A 238 -0.45 -10.07 -7.26
C ARG A 238 -0.84 -10.99 -8.41
N ASP A 239 -0.62 -12.29 -8.28
CA ASP A 239 -0.96 -13.27 -9.32
C ASP A 239 -2.49 -13.27 -9.52
N VAL A 240 -3.28 -13.26 -8.44
CA VAL A 240 -4.75 -13.15 -8.51
C VAL A 240 -5.18 -11.79 -9.07
N TYR A 241 -4.59 -10.67 -8.63
CA TYR A 241 -4.88 -9.33 -9.17
C TYR A 241 -4.72 -9.26 -10.69
N GLN A 242 -3.73 -9.95 -11.26
CA GLN A 242 -3.54 -10.03 -12.71
C GLN A 242 -4.63 -10.88 -13.39
N ILE A 243 -5.03 -12.00 -12.77
CA ILE A 243 -6.04 -12.92 -13.30
C ILE A 243 -7.46 -12.31 -13.27
N THR A 244 -7.75 -11.42 -12.32
CA THR A 244 -9.08 -10.81 -12.12
C THR A 244 -9.23 -9.41 -12.68
N ASN A 245 -8.29 -8.94 -13.51
CA ASN A 245 -8.25 -7.56 -14.03
C ASN A 245 -8.30 -6.50 -12.91
N GLY A 246 -7.55 -6.73 -11.83
CA GLY A 246 -7.36 -5.81 -10.71
C GLY A 246 -8.24 -6.04 -9.47
N ARG A 247 -9.10 -7.07 -9.48
CA ARG A 247 -10.09 -7.26 -8.41
C ARG A 247 -9.68 -8.31 -7.36
N ILE A 248 -9.48 -7.86 -6.12
CA ILE A 248 -9.33 -8.73 -4.93
C ILE A 248 -10.52 -8.52 -3.95
N ALA A 249 -11.11 -7.32 -3.93
CA ALA A 249 -12.20 -6.96 -3.04
C ALA A 249 -13.47 -7.80 -3.31
N TYR A 250 -13.94 -8.50 -2.27
CA TYR A 250 -15.11 -9.37 -2.29
C TYR A 250 -15.08 -10.37 -3.46
N LEU A 251 -13.89 -10.91 -3.75
CA LEU A 251 -13.66 -11.93 -4.77
C LEU A 251 -14.20 -13.29 -4.28
N LEU A 252 -15.40 -13.62 -4.75
CA LEU A 252 -16.09 -14.88 -4.49
C LEU A 252 -16.29 -15.65 -5.80
N HIS A 253 -16.26 -16.97 -5.74
CA HIS A 253 -16.56 -17.87 -6.85
C HIS A 253 -17.60 -18.89 -6.39
N LYS A 254 -18.67 -19.08 -7.16
CA LYS A 254 -19.85 -19.90 -6.81
C LYS A 254 -20.50 -19.56 -5.44
N GLY A 255 -20.22 -18.37 -4.90
CA GLY A 255 -20.71 -17.89 -3.60
C GLY A 255 -19.73 -18.08 -2.43
N GLU A 256 -18.67 -18.87 -2.63
CA GLU A 256 -17.63 -19.11 -1.62
C GLU A 256 -16.39 -18.24 -1.87
N THR A 257 -15.52 -18.09 -0.86
CA THR A 257 -14.24 -17.39 -1.07
C THR A 257 -13.20 -18.31 -1.70
N ILE A 258 -12.40 -17.76 -2.61
CA ILE A 258 -11.31 -18.50 -3.25
C ILE A 258 -10.06 -18.62 -2.37
N PHE A 259 -9.95 -17.83 -1.30
CA PHE A 259 -8.72 -17.68 -0.52
C PHE A 259 -8.74 -18.45 0.79
N MET A 260 -7.63 -19.14 1.07
CA MET A 260 -7.40 -19.89 2.31
C MET A 260 -6.06 -19.48 2.93
N LEU A 261 -6.07 -18.84 4.09
CA LEU A 261 -4.85 -18.66 4.88
C LEU A 261 -4.47 -19.99 5.53
N ARG A 262 -3.21 -20.39 5.40
CA ARG A 262 -2.71 -21.68 5.90
C ARG A 262 -1.41 -21.53 6.68
N LYS A 263 -1.16 -22.49 7.57
CA LYS A 263 0.13 -22.67 8.24
C LYS A 263 0.96 -23.71 7.51
N VAL A 264 2.04 -23.28 6.85
CA VAL A 264 2.85 -24.14 5.97
C VAL A 264 4.25 -24.31 6.55
N LYS A 265 4.68 -25.56 6.77
CA LYS A 265 6.05 -25.86 7.19
C LYS A 265 7.01 -25.63 6.02
N ALA A 266 7.98 -24.74 6.21
CA ALA A 266 8.98 -24.42 5.20
C ALA A 266 10.39 -24.38 5.80
N THR A 267 11.38 -24.81 5.01
CA THR A 267 12.78 -24.49 5.27
C THR A 267 13.10 -23.17 4.58
N VAL A 268 13.64 -22.19 5.30
CA VAL A 268 14.08 -20.90 4.72
C VAL A 268 15.54 -20.63 5.04
N PRO A 269 16.28 -19.91 4.18
CA PRO A 269 17.58 -19.37 4.55
C PRO A 269 17.42 -18.25 5.57
N CYS A 270 18.24 -18.28 6.61
CA CYS A 270 18.43 -17.23 7.60
C CYS A 270 19.91 -16.89 7.61
N ILE A 271 20.25 -15.60 7.62
CA ILE A 271 21.64 -15.18 7.82
C ILE A 271 21.94 -15.30 9.31
N ASP A 272 23.04 -15.96 9.64
CA ASP A 272 23.71 -15.90 10.93
C ASP A 272 24.73 -14.77 10.84
N TRP A 273 24.37 -13.59 11.37
CA TRP A 273 25.16 -12.38 11.21
C TRP A 273 26.43 -12.37 12.08
N GLU A 274 26.49 -13.16 13.15
CA GLU A 274 27.70 -13.34 13.97
C GLU A 274 28.79 -14.08 13.20
N LYS A 275 28.40 -14.99 12.28
CA LYS A 275 29.34 -15.84 11.52
C LYS A 275 29.43 -15.52 10.02
N GLY A 276 28.53 -14.69 9.50
CA GLY A 276 28.39 -14.46 8.05
C GLY A 276 27.83 -15.67 7.28
N GLU A 277 27.27 -16.66 7.97
CA GLU A 277 26.84 -17.94 7.38
C GLU A 277 25.36 -17.91 6.98
N THR A 278 24.99 -18.54 5.86
CA THR A 278 23.57 -18.82 5.56
C THR A 278 23.16 -20.15 6.20
N LYS A 279 22.23 -20.10 7.15
CA LYS A 279 21.69 -21.28 7.86
C LYS A 279 20.25 -21.56 7.46
N MET A 280 19.98 -22.82 7.12
CA MET A 280 18.64 -23.27 6.72
C MET A 280 17.81 -23.61 7.96
N ARG A 281 16.76 -22.81 8.23
CA ARG A 281 15.88 -22.96 9.39
C ARG A 281 14.50 -23.46 8.98
N GLN A 282 14.03 -24.55 9.59
CA GLN A 282 12.63 -24.96 9.48
C GLN A 282 11.73 -24.08 10.37
N GLN A 283 10.64 -23.58 9.81
CA GLN A 283 9.59 -22.86 10.53
C GLN A 283 8.24 -22.95 9.80
N TYR A 284 7.14 -22.77 10.54
CA TYR A 284 5.80 -22.63 10.00
C TYR A 284 5.55 -21.17 9.58
N LEU A 285 5.48 -20.95 8.27
CA LEU A 285 5.08 -19.68 7.67
C LEU A 285 3.55 -19.53 7.67
N ILE A 286 3.09 -18.29 7.49
CA ILE A 286 1.74 -18.01 7.04
C ILE A 286 1.79 -18.00 5.51
N ASP A 287 0.89 -18.73 4.88
CA ASP A 287 0.73 -18.75 3.42
C ASP A 287 -0.70 -18.38 3.04
N LEU A 288 -0.88 -17.87 1.81
CA LEU A 288 -2.18 -17.60 1.22
C LEU A 288 -2.32 -18.47 -0.02
N ASP A 289 -3.25 -19.41 0.08
CA ASP A 289 -3.56 -20.40 -0.93
C ASP A 289 -4.85 -20.04 -1.68
N VAL A 290 -4.98 -20.52 -2.92
CA VAL A 290 -6.15 -20.32 -3.78
C VAL A 290 -6.78 -21.67 -4.07
N VAL A 291 -7.97 -21.92 -3.50
CA VAL A 291 -8.57 -23.27 -3.43
C VAL A 291 -9.48 -23.62 -4.62
N VAL A 292 -9.38 -22.87 -5.71
CA VAL A 292 -10.14 -23.04 -6.95
C VAL A 292 -9.20 -23.00 -8.15
N ASP A 293 -9.62 -23.55 -9.30
CA ASP A 293 -8.88 -23.39 -10.56
C ASP A 293 -8.76 -21.88 -10.92
N PRO A 294 -7.55 -21.30 -11.01
CA PRO A 294 -7.39 -19.91 -11.42
C PRO A 294 -7.93 -19.63 -12.83
N LEU A 295 -8.07 -20.65 -13.69
CA LEU A 295 -8.69 -20.50 -15.01
C LEU A 295 -10.22 -20.40 -14.95
N GLU A 296 -10.89 -20.99 -13.95
CA GLU A 296 -12.32 -20.71 -13.70
C GLU A 296 -12.51 -19.26 -13.24
N VAL A 297 -11.66 -18.76 -12.36
CA VAL A 297 -11.66 -17.34 -11.94
C VAL A 297 -11.36 -16.41 -13.13
N ALA A 298 -10.36 -16.74 -13.95
CA ALA A 298 -10.03 -15.98 -15.17
C ALA A 298 -11.21 -15.86 -16.14
N ARG A 299 -12.00 -16.93 -16.29
CA ARG A 299 -13.22 -16.93 -17.11
C ARG A 299 -14.30 -16.02 -16.49
N ASP A 300 -14.52 -16.08 -15.19
CA ASP A 300 -15.51 -15.25 -14.50
C ASP A 300 -15.21 -13.73 -14.60
N TYR A 301 -13.93 -13.37 -14.73
CA TYR A 301 -13.44 -11.99 -14.84
C TYR A 301 -12.91 -11.62 -16.23
N SER A 302 -13.19 -12.44 -17.27
CA SER A 302 -12.84 -12.11 -18.65
C SER A 302 -13.59 -10.85 -19.12
N VAL A 303 -12.99 -10.09 -20.03
CA VAL A 303 -13.58 -8.84 -20.56
C VAL A 303 -14.99 -9.10 -21.10
N GLU A 304 -15.19 -10.19 -21.84
CA GLU A 304 -16.49 -10.63 -22.36
C GLU A 304 -17.52 -10.88 -21.25
N ARG A 305 -17.16 -11.61 -20.19
CA ARG A 305 -18.08 -11.92 -19.08
C ARG A 305 -18.36 -10.69 -18.21
N VAL A 306 -17.40 -9.79 -18.04
CA VAL A 306 -17.59 -8.53 -17.30
C VAL A 306 -18.49 -7.58 -18.10
N LEU A 307 -18.28 -7.45 -19.42
CA LEU A 307 -19.15 -6.68 -20.30
C LEU A 307 -20.58 -7.25 -20.33
N GLU A 308 -20.76 -8.57 -20.41
CA GLU A 308 -22.09 -9.20 -20.38
C GLU A 308 -22.81 -8.99 -19.05
N LYS A 309 -22.10 -9.11 -17.91
CA LYS A 309 -22.62 -8.73 -16.58
C LYS A 309 -23.07 -7.26 -16.57
N GLY A 310 -22.28 -6.36 -17.17
CA GLY A 310 -22.60 -4.94 -17.32
C GLY A 310 -23.83 -4.67 -18.19
N ARG A 311 -23.93 -5.31 -19.37
CA ARG A 311 -25.09 -5.20 -20.27
C ARG A 311 -26.37 -5.65 -19.58
N ARG A 312 -26.35 -6.81 -18.91
CA ARG A 312 -27.50 -7.31 -18.13
C ARG A 312 -27.91 -6.37 -17.01
N ALA A 313 -26.94 -5.81 -16.27
CA ALA A 313 -27.22 -4.84 -15.21
C ALA A 313 -27.83 -3.53 -15.78
N PHE A 314 -27.29 -3.03 -16.89
CA PHE A 314 -27.84 -1.87 -17.61
C PHE A 314 -29.30 -2.12 -18.02
N THR A 315 -29.60 -3.24 -18.69
CA THR A 315 -30.97 -3.61 -19.08
C THR A 315 -31.92 -3.68 -17.87
N MET A 316 -31.47 -4.21 -16.72
CA MET A 316 -32.28 -4.26 -15.50
C MET A 316 -32.57 -2.87 -14.91
N LEU A 317 -31.66 -1.91 -15.07
CA LEU A 317 -31.85 -0.53 -14.60
C LEU A 317 -32.71 0.30 -15.57
N THR A 318 -32.60 0.09 -16.89
CA THR A 318 -33.38 0.83 -17.89
C THR A 318 -34.77 0.24 -18.15
N ALA A 319 -35.02 -1.03 -17.83
CA ALA A 319 -36.35 -1.64 -18.00
C ALA A 319 -37.46 -1.01 -17.13
N GLY A 320 -37.13 -0.11 -16.21
CA GLY A 320 -38.08 0.66 -15.41
C GLY A 320 -38.34 2.09 -15.88
N SER A 321 -37.58 2.64 -16.84
CA SER A 321 -37.69 4.06 -17.22
C SER A 321 -38.81 4.41 -18.20
N ASP A 322 -39.45 3.42 -18.83
CA ASP A 322 -40.53 3.63 -19.81
C ASP A 322 -41.91 3.93 -19.17
N HIS A 323 -42.00 3.92 -17.83
CA HIS A 323 -43.22 4.25 -17.07
C HIS A 323 -43.15 5.63 -16.37
N PHE A 324 -42.69 6.66 -17.08
CA PHE A 324 -43.20 8.01 -16.85
C PHE A 324 -44.44 8.22 -17.72
N GLU A 325 -45.59 7.69 -17.28
CA GLU A 325 -46.88 8.08 -17.86
C GLU A 325 -47.08 9.58 -17.65
N THR A 326 -47.42 10.30 -18.73
CA THR A 326 -47.61 11.74 -18.71
C THR A 326 -48.82 12.10 -17.85
N ALA A 327 -48.58 12.44 -16.58
CA ALA A 327 -49.62 12.94 -15.69
C ALA A 327 -50.35 14.12 -16.35
N PRO A 328 -51.69 14.10 -16.44
CA PRO A 328 -52.44 15.15 -17.12
C PRO A 328 -52.26 16.48 -16.39
N GLN A 329 -52.00 17.55 -17.15
CA GLN A 329 -51.91 18.89 -16.60
C GLN A 329 -53.31 19.34 -16.12
N PRO A 330 -53.48 19.79 -14.86
CA PRO A 330 -54.68 20.51 -14.47
C PRO A 330 -54.66 21.90 -15.14
N GLU A 331 -55.77 22.28 -15.76
CA GLU A 331 -55.92 23.60 -16.37
C GLU A 331 -55.96 24.71 -15.30
N SER A 332 -55.64 25.93 -15.71
CA SER A 332 -55.48 27.07 -14.81
C SER A 332 -56.79 27.58 -14.22
N GLN A 333 -56.76 27.92 -12.93
CA GLN A 333 -57.49 29.08 -12.43
C GLN A 333 -56.51 30.03 -11.73
N VAL A 334 -56.60 31.31 -12.09
CA VAL A 334 -55.89 32.43 -11.45
C VAL A 334 -56.95 33.39 -10.97
N GLU A 335 -57.01 33.65 -9.67
CA GLU A 335 -57.56 34.88 -9.13
C GLU A 335 -56.52 35.53 -8.22
N THR A 336 -56.62 36.86 -8.09
CA THR A 336 -55.54 37.74 -7.66
C THR A 336 -55.89 38.47 -6.38
N ASP A 337 -54.97 38.50 -5.40
CA ASP A 337 -54.63 39.68 -4.59
C ASP A 337 -53.54 39.33 -3.54
N SER A 338 -52.66 40.22 -3.05
CA SER A 338 -52.40 41.65 -3.31
C SER A 338 -50.91 42.00 -3.05
N PHE A 339 -50.56 43.27 -3.34
CA PHE A 339 -49.47 44.08 -2.77
C PHE A 339 -48.04 43.98 -3.34
N SER A 340 -47.38 45.15 -3.31
CA SER A 340 -46.23 45.56 -4.12
C SER A 340 -45.10 46.12 -3.22
N PRO A 341 -43.86 46.31 -3.73
CA PRO A 341 -42.67 46.32 -2.90
C PRO A 341 -42.20 47.70 -2.42
N TYR A 342 -41.52 47.69 -1.27
CA TYR A 342 -40.66 48.75 -0.76
C TYR A 342 -39.53 48.05 0.02
N LYS A 343 -38.28 48.53 0.09
CA LYS A 343 -37.42 49.45 -0.66
C LYS A 343 -36.15 49.48 0.20
N GLU A 344 -34.96 49.51 -0.39
CA GLU A 344 -33.74 49.78 0.40
C GLU A 344 -33.73 51.24 0.85
N GLN A 345 -33.19 51.53 2.05
CA GLN A 345 -32.77 52.88 2.40
C GLN A 345 -31.69 52.87 3.52
N GLU A 346 -30.65 53.69 3.32
CA GLU A 346 -29.56 53.90 4.28
C GLU A 346 -29.94 54.84 5.43
N SER A 347 -29.09 54.88 6.47
CA SER A 347 -29.01 56.06 7.35
C SER A 347 -27.57 56.30 7.86
N GLN A 348 -27.06 57.52 7.62
CA GLN A 348 -25.75 58.04 8.05
C GLN A 348 -25.97 59.40 8.75
N ALA A 349 -25.08 60.02 9.53
CA ALA A 349 -23.71 59.74 9.99
C ALA A 349 -23.61 60.19 11.49
N ALA A 350 -22.51 60.47 12.19
CA ALA A 350 -21.05 60.58 11.95
C ALA A 350 -20.33 60.17 13.27
N SER A 351 -19.19 60.65 13.79
CA SER A 351 -18.11 61.63 13.46
C SER A 351 -16.96 61.40 14.48
N GLY A 352 -15.69 61.77 14.25
CA GLY A 352 -15.04 62.36 13.08
C GLY A 352 -13.59 62.81 13.40
N THR A 353 -12.86 63.30 12.38
CA THR A 353 -11.47 63.86 12.43
C THR A 353 -10.34 62.88 12.82
N THR A 354 -9.11 62.94 12.25
CA THR A 354 -8.45 64.00 11.45
C THR A 354 -7.51 63.44 10.36
N ASP A 355 -7.13 64.25 9.37
CA ASP A 355 -6.26 63.98 8.22
C ASP A 355 -4.79 63.61 8.57
N THR A 356 -3.98 62.96 7.72
CA THR A 356 -3.39 63.56 6.49
C THR A 356 -2.60 62.58 5.58
N ASN A 357 -2.37 63.00 4.32
CA ASN A 357 -1.29 62.62 3.38
C ASN A 357 -1.21 61.21 2.74
N ARG A 358 -1.99 61.05 1.65
CA ARG A 358 -1.53 60.82 0.26
C ARG A 358 -0.03 60.50 0.03
N GLU A 359 0.26 59.37 -0.65
CA GLU A 359 1.14 59.31 -1.83
C GLU A 359 0.86 58.08 -2.72
N GLN A 360 1.51 57.98 -3.90
CA GLN A 360 1.23 56.99 -4.97
C GLN A 360 2.32 55.89 -5.08
N PRO A 361 2.03 54.74 -5.72
CA PRO A 361 2.97 53.60 -5.78
C PRO A 361 4.09 53.79 -6.81
N PRO A 362 5.32 53.30 -6.54
CA PRO A 362 6.42 53.24 -7.51
C PRO A 362 6.35 52.01 -8.44
N ASP A 363 7.12 52.05 -9.53
CA ASP A 363 6.98 51.21 -10.72
C ASP A 363 7.95 50.01 -10.78
N LYS A 364 7.79 49.17 -11.81
CA LYS A 364 8.67 48.06 -12.20
C LYS A 364 10.11 48.54 -12.45
N GLN A 365 11.09 47.74 -12.04
CA GLN A 365 12.45 47.79 -12.61
C GLN A 365 13.01 46.39 -12.84
N GLU A 366 13.75 46.24 -13.95
CA GLU A 366 14.43 45.03 -14.38
C GLU A 366 15.73 44.79 -13.57
N ARG A 367 16.41 43.65 -13.79
CA ARG A 367 17.69 43.35 -13.14
C ARG A 367 18.73 42.82 -14.15
N PRO A 368 19.95 43.41 -14.24
CA PRO A 368 20.97 43.03 -15.21
C PRO A 368 21.75 41.75 -14.81
N PRO A 369 22.47 41.11 -15.75
CA PRO A 369 23.14 39.83 -15.55
C PRO A 369 24.46 39.92 -14.78
N ARG A 370 24.95 38.78 -14.28
CA ARG A 370 26.34 38.58 -13.85
C ARG A 370 26.91 37.26 -14.38
N THR A 371 28.09 37.35 -14.97
CA THR A 371 29.05 36.25 -15.12
C THR A 371 29.89 36.11 -13.84
N GLY A 372 30.49 34.94 -13.63
CA GLY A 372 31.42 34.69 -12.53
C GLY A 372 31.58 33.20 -12.23
N GLU A 373 32.81 32.70 -12.24
CA GLU A 373 33.17 31.33 -11.87
C GLU A 373 33.26 31.18 -10.33
N PRO A 374 33.01 29.97 -9.78
CA PRO A 374 33.43 29.62 -8.42
C PRO A 374 34.77 28.88 -8.43
N GLU A 375 35.77 29.41 -7.72
CA GLU A 375 37.06 28.75 -7.51
C GLU A 375 36.99 27.50 -6.60
N GLN A 376 38.08 26.75 -6.61
CA GLN A 376 38.26 25.45 -5.95
C GLN A 376 38.10 25.50 -4.42
N GLN A 377 37.53 24.43 -3.86
CA GLN A 377 37.94 23.94 -2.54
C GLN A 377 38.49 22.51 -2.63
N LYS A 378 39.60 22.30 -1.94
CA LYS A 378 40.26 21.00 -1.74
C LYS A 378 39.43 20.17 -0.74
N GLY A 379 39.41 18.85 -0.76
CA GLY A 379 40.20 17.92 -1.57
C GLY A 379 40.69 16.77 -0.69
N CYS A 380 39.98 15.64 -0.68
CA CYS A 380 40.44 14.37 -0.13
C CYS A 380 40.73 13.39 -1.27
N GLU A 381 41.64 12.45 -1.02
CA GLU A 381 42.43 11.82 -2.08
C GLU A 381 41.70 10.70 -2.83
N ALA A 382 41.96 10.60 -4.14
CA ALA A 382 41.45 9.55 -5.00
C ALA A 382 42.55 8.55 -5.40
N PRO A 383 42.27 7.23 -5.41
CA PRO A 383 43.13 6.29 -6.12
C PRO A 383 43.04 6.55 -7.63
N LYS A 384 44.18 6.55 -8.32
CA LYS A 384 44.28 6.78 -9.77
C LYS A 384 43.99 5.50 -10.57
N ASN A 385 43.86 5.70 -11.90
CA ASN A 385 43.70 4.74 -13.00
C ASN A 385 42.23 4.53 -13.40
N GLY A 386 41.77 4.80 -14.63
CA GLY A 386 42.46 5.35 -15.81
C GLY A 386 42.45 4.39 -17.00
N ASN A 387 41.52 4.59 -17.94
CA ASN A 387 41.62 4.18 -19.35
C ASN A 387 40.47 4.82 -20.16
N GLY A 388 40.62 4.84 -21.50
CA GLY A 388 39.58 5.33 -22.42
C GLY A 388 38.37 4.38 -22.54
N ARG A 389 37.40 4.72 -23.40
CA ARG A 389 36.23 3.86 -23.67
C ARG A 389 36.67 2.46 -24.11
N LYS A 390 36.41 1.46 -23.26
CA LYS A 390 36.61 0.03 -23.57
C LYS A 390 35.68 -0.35 -24.74
N GLU A 391 36.20 -1.05 -25.74
CA GLU A 391 35.41 -1.62 -26.83
C GLU A 391 34.49 -2.76 -26.33
N MET A 392 33.41 -3.04 -27.08
CA MET A 392 32.49 -4.15 -26.79
C MET A 392 33.20 -5.50 -26.96
N ASP A 393 33.30 -6.25 -25.86
CA ASP A 393 33.93 -7.57 -25.84
C ASP A 393 33.01 -8.69 -26.39
N GLN A 394 33.58 -9.89 -26.51
CA GLN A 394 32.91 -11.04 -27.11
C GLN A 394 31.78 -11.57 -26.23
N ASP A 395 31.89 -11.46 -24.90
CA ASP A 395 30.85 -11.90 -23.97
C ASP A 395 29.61 -10.98 -24.04
N GLN A 396 29.81 -9.67 -24.19
CA GLN A 396 28.71 -8.74 -24.49
C GLN A 396 28.02 -9.05 -25.82
N LYS A 397 28.76 -9.36 -26.89
CA LYS A 397 28.20 -9.77 -28.19
C LYS A 397 27.39 -11.07 -28.10
N LEU A 398 27.86 -12.04 -27.31
CA LEU A 398 27.15 -13.28 -27.03
C LEU A 398 25.90 -13.05 -26.16
N ALA A 399 25.97 -12.16 -25.18
CA ALA A 399 24.83 -11.79 -24.33
C ALA A 399 23.70 -11.14 -25.13
N ILE A 400 24.02 -10.12 -25.96
CA ILE A 400 23.04 -9.46 -26.83
C ILE A 400 22.40 -10.48 -27.78
N THR A 401 23.20 -11.30 -28.47
CA THR A 401 22.70 -12.36 -29.36
C THR A 401 21.76 -13.35 -28.65
N LYS A 402 22.15 -13.83 -27.46
CA LYS A 402 21.37 -14.78 -26.63
C LYS A 402 20.09 -14.19 -26.04
N MET A 403 20.00 -12.86 -25.94
CA MET A 403 18.81 -12.16 -25.47
C MET A 403 17.89 -11.77 -26.62
N ALA A 404 18.43 -11.29 -27.74
CA ALA A 404 17.69 -10.96 -28.95
C ALA A 404 16.94 -12.18 -29.55
N SER A 405 17.53 -13.37 -29.48
CA SER A 405 16.89 -14.60 -29.96
C SER A 405 15.59 -14.96 -29.23
N ARG A 406 15.40 -14.49 -27.98
CA ARG A 406 14.13 -14.64 -27.23
C ARG A 406 12.97 -13.90 -27.89
N TYR A 407 13.27 -12.82 -28.62
CA TYR A 407 12.31 -11.94 -29.28
C TYR A 407 12.16 -12.25 -30.78
N ARG A 408 12.79 -13.31 -31.29
CA ARG A 408 12.77 -13.73 -32.71
C ARG A 408 13.20 -12.63 -33.70
N ILE A 409 14.11 -11.75 -33.28
CA ILE A 409 14.72 -10.73 -34.14
C ILE A 409 15.47 -11.41 -35.30
N GLN A 410 15.32 -10.87 -36.52
CA GLN A 410 15.97 -11.42 -37.73
C GLN A 410 17.50 -11.22 -37.68
N GLU A 411 18.25 -12.18 -38.23
CA GLU A 411 19.72 -12.24 -38.08
C GLU A 411 20.44 -11.07 -38.77
N ASP A 412 19.92 -10.57 -39.90
CA ASP A 412 20.41 -9.40 -40.61
C ASP A 412 20.22 -8.11 -39.80
N VAL A 413 19.06 -7.97 -39.15
CA VAL A 413 18.74 -6.83 -38.27
C VAL A 413 19.63 -6.86 -37.03
N LEU A 414 19.81 -8.03 -36.42
CA LEU A 414 20.71 -8.23 -35.29
C LEU A 414 22.18 -7.92 -35.66
N ALA A 415 22.66 -8.40 -36.81
CA ALA A 415 24.01 -8.13 -37.30
C ALA A 415 24.24 -6.62 -37.53
N ARG A 416 23.25 -5.92 -38.12
CA ARG A 416 23.28 -4.46 -38.31
C ARG A 416 23.37 -3.70 -36.98
N VAL A 417 22.61 -4.10 -35.95
CA VAL A 417 22.68 -3.46 -34.63
C VAL A 417 24.02 -3.76 -33.93
N LEU A 418 24.50 -5.00 -33.98
CA LEU A 418 25.80 -5.39 -33.42
C LEU A 418 27.00 -4.72 -34.10
N ALA A 419 26.88 -4.33 -35.38
CA ALA A 419 27.89 -3.53 -36.08
C ALA A 419 27.84 -2.02 -35.72
N GLY A 420 26.69 -1.53 -35.24
CA GLY A 420 26.51 -0.15 -34.78
C GLY A 420 27.01 0.09 -33.36
N VAL A 421 26.93 -0.92 -32.48
CA VAL A 421 27.47 -0.86 -31.10
C VAL A 421 28.98 -1.07 -31.14
N LYS A 422 29.76 -0.12 -30.61
CA LYS A 422 31.23 -0.22 -30.57
C LYS A 422 31.79 -0.26 -29.16
N TYR A 423 31.18 0.44 -28.22
CA TYR A 423 31.70 0.60 -26.87
C TYR A 423 30.96 -0.25 -25.83
N HIS A 424 31.66 -0.60 -24.76
CA HIS A 424 31.17 -1.45 -23.69
C HIS A 424 29.98 -0.85 -22.91
N ASP A 425 29.85 0.48 -22.87
CA ASP A 425 28.71 1.18 -22.27
C ASP A 425 27.48 1.22 -23.19
N GLU A 426 27.67 1.26 -24.51
CA GLU A 426 26.60 1.11 -25.51
C GLU A 426 26.04 -0.32 -25.46
N ALA A 427 26.91 -1.32 -25.40
CA ALA A 427 26.54 -2.72 -25.26
C ALA A 427 25.75 -2.98 -23.96
N ALA A 428 26.19 -2.39 -22.85
CA ALA A 428 25.46 -2.47 -21.57
C ALA A 428 24.06 -1.83 -21.63
N LYS A 429 23.87 -0.75 -22.40
CA LYS A 429 22.54 -0.14 -22.63
C LYS A 429 21.63 -1.09 -23.41
N VAL A 430 22.11 -1.68 -24.51
CA VAL A 430 21.33 -2.66 -25.31
C VAL A 430 20.95 -3.90 -24.49
N ILE A 431 21.84 -4.39 -23.62
CA ILE A 431 21.54 -5.49 -22.69
C ILE A 431 20.48 -5.08 -21.65
N ASN A 432 20.46 -3.82 -21.19
CA ASN A 432 19.46 -3.30 -20.25
C ASN A 432 18.08 -3.14 -20.90
N GLU A 433 18.03 -2.62 -22.13
CA GLU A 433 16.82 -2.50 -22.95
C GLU A 433 16.19 -3.88 -23.21
N LEU A 434 17.00 -4.86 -23.66
CA LEU A 434 16.56 -6.25 -23.86
C LEU A 434 16.14 -6.95 -22.55
N ASN A 435 16.66 -6.55 -21.38
CA ASN A 435 16.15 -7.03 -20.08
C ASN A 435 14.79 -6.43 -19.71
N LYS A 436 14.51 -5.19 -20.15
CA LYS A 436 13.20 -4.52 -19.97
C LYS A 436 12.16 -4.94 -21.00
N GLY A 437 12.55 -5.70 -22.03
CA GLY A 437 11.67 -6.09 -23.14
C GLY A 437 11.53 -5.03 -24.23
N ASP A 438 12.37 -3.99 -24.21
CA ASP A 438 12.44 -3.00 -25.28
C ASP A 438 13.24 -3.57 -26.45
N ILE A 439 12.58 -3.67 -27.61
CA ILE A 439 13.17 -4.12 -28.88
C ILE A 439 13.16 -3.01 -29.95
N SER A 440 12.90 -1.75 -29.57
CA SER A 440 12.77 -0.61 -30.49
C SER A 440 13.96 -0.46 -31.47
N ARG A 441 15.20 -0.68 -30.99
CA ARG A 441 16.42 -0.68 -31.82
C ARG A 441 16.46 -1.75 -32.92
N PHE A 442 15.62 -2.78 -32.82
CA PHE A 442 15.53 -3.90 -33.75
C PHE A 442 14.25 -3.86 -34.60
N LEU A 443 13.42 -2.82 -34.45
CA LEU A 443 12.29 -2.57 -35.35
C LEU A 443 12.78 -1.76 -36.57
N PRO A 444 12.19 -1.94 -37.77
CA PRO A 444 12.45 -1.07 -38.89
C PRO A 444 11.93 0.34 -38.58
N THR A 445 12.78 1.36 -38.76
CA THR A 445 12.32 2.75 -38.80
C THR A 445 11.30 2.91 -39.94
N PRO A 446 10.19 3.64 -39.73
CA PRO A 446 9.30 3.98 -40.83
C PRO A 446 10.04 4.82 -41.88
N PRO A 447 9.69 4.70 -43.18
CA PRO A 447 10.20 5.62 -44.20
C PRO A 447 9.74 7.05 -43.89
N VAL A 448 10.60 8.01 -44.24
CA VAL A 448 10.37 9.47 -44.14
C VAL A 448 9.70 9.97 -45.41
#